data_AF-A0A1Z8TVU8-F1
#
_entry.id   AF-A0A1Z8TVU8-F1
#
_cell.length_a   1.000
_cell.length_b   1.000
_cell.length_c   1.000
_cell.angle_alpha   90.00
_cell.angle_beta   90.00
_cell.angle_gamma   90.00
#
_symmetry.space_group_name_H-M   'P 1'
#
loop_
_entity.id
_entity.type
_entity.pdbx_description
1 polymer ?
#
loop_
_entity_poly.entity_id
_entity_poly.type
_entity_poly.pdbx_seq_one_letter_code
_entity_poly.pdbx_strand_id
1 'polypeptide(L)'
;MLTVVFGAFFMGIVQEYRGYLVIVLDQISIEMNIWLAILVLCSILFIVITTSLIFSDLPSVFGLRKKWADHMQNKSFKSTKIGLQSYVLGSWDDAVRQLSFQKKPVLPPEILLQYVAKAEANNGNLDRARKIIEKLKRRFPKLKSGADLLLAGLLCDERRYTEAEQVLWEAHQRDSSNWLIIETLVDISNKNQNWTRICAFLPMLKAIKSVSS
;
A
#
# COMPACT_ATOMS: atom_id res chain seq x y z
N MET A 1 -32.34 -42.41 -24.24
CA MET A 1 -32.41 -43.61 -25.10
C MET A 1 -31.01 -44.17 -25.42
N LEU A 2 -30.01 -43.36 -25.78
CA LEU A 2 -28.63 -43.85 -26.00
C LEU A 2 -27.97 -44.48 -24.75
N THR A 3 -28.28 -43.99 -23.55
CA THR A 3 -27.69 -44.47 -22.28
C THR A 3 -28.11 -45.90 -21.92
N VAL A 4 -29.35 -46.28 -22.24
CA VAL A 4 -29.87 -47.63 -21.94
C VAL A 4 -29.31 -48.66 -22.93
N VAL A 5 -29.15 -48.26 -24.20
CA VAL A 5 -28.57 -49.12 -25.24
C VAL A 5 -27.08 -49.37 -25.00
N PHE A 6 -26.34 -48.35 -24.54
CA PHE A 6 -24.92 -48.52 -24.14
C PHE A 6 -24.77 -49.46 -22.93
N GLY A 7 -25.67 -49.38 -21.96
CA GLY A 7 -25.66 -50.28 -20.79
C GLY A 7 -25.93 -51.74 -21.17
N ALA A 8 -26.86 -51.99 -22.09
CA ALA A 8 -27.19 -53.34 -22.56
C ALA A 8 -26.05 -53.96 -23.41
N PHE A 9 -25.36 -53.15 -24.22
CA PHE A 9 -24.23 -53.62 -25.04
C PHE A 9 -23.01 -53.99 -24.18
N PHE A 10 -22.77 -53.26 -23.09
CA PHE A 10 -21.72 -53.58 -22.11
C PHE A 10 -22.02 -54.89 -21.36
N MET A 11 -23.29 -55.17 -21.05
CA MET A 11 -23.68 -56.39 -20.33
C MET A 11 -23.40 -57.68 -21.13
N GLY A 12 -23.49 -57.61 -22.46
CA GLY A 12 -23.24 -58.76 -23.35
C GLY A 12 -21.76 -59.14 -23.47
N ILE A 13 -20.87 -58.15 -23.54
CA ILE A 13 -19.42 -58.38 -23.69
C ILE A 13 -18.81 -58.98 -22.40
N VAL A 14 -19.43 -58.74 -21.25
CA VAL A 14 -19.00 -59.28 -19.94
C VAL A 14 -19.24 -60.80 -19.82
N GLN A 15 -20.18 -61.38 -20.59
CA GLN A 15 -20.52 -62.81 -20.47
C GLN A 15 -19.62 -63.74 -21.29
N GLU A 16 -19.02 -63.25 -22.38
CA GLU A 16 -18.38 -64.14 -23.37
C GLU A 16 -16.89 -64.39 -23.09
N TYR A 17 -16.24 -63.53 -22.28
CA TYR A 17 -14.84 -63.69 -21.89
C TYR A 17 -14.68 -63.63 -20.36
N ARG A 18 -14.71 -64.80 -19.71
CA ARG A 18 -14.27 -64.98 -18.32
C ARG A 18 -12.74 -64.94 -18.24
N GLY A 19 -12.15 -63.79 -18.53
CA GLY A 19 -10.73 -63.56 -18.25
C GLY A 19 -10.53 -63.62 -16.74
N TYR A 20 -9.76 -64.59 -16.27
CA TYR A 20 -9.38 -64.71 -14.86
C TYR A 20 -8.06 -63.97 -14.66
N LEU A 21 -8.05 -63.01 -13.73
CA LEU A 21 -6.85 -62.29 -13.36
C LEU A 21 -6.53 -62.63 -11.90
N VAL A 22 -5.46 -63.40 -11.70
CA VAL A 22 -4.97 -63.77 -10.37
C VAL A 22 -3.83 -62.83 -10.02
N ILE A 23 -4.01 -62.02 -8.98
CA ILE A 23 -2.95 -61.21 -8.42
C ILE A 23 -2.47 -61.93 -7.16
N VAL A 24 -1.26 -62.46 -7.20
CA VAL A 24 -0.62 -63.11 -6.05
C VAL A 24 0.26 -62.09 -5.34
N LEU A 25 -0.15 -61.69 -4.14
CA LEU A 25 0.63 -60.85 -3.23
C LEU A 25 0.93 -61.66 -1.97
N ASP A 26 2.10 -62.29 -1.97
CA ASP A 26 2.70 -63.08 -0.87
C ASP A 26 1.81 -64.18 -0.27
N GLN A 27 0.87 -63.84 0.63
CA GLN A 27 -0.03 -64.80 1.29
C GLN A 27 -1.51 -64.62 0.91
N ILE A 28 -1.85 -63.64 0.07
CA ILE A 28 -3.23 -63.34 -0.31
C ILE A 28 -3.38 -63.50 -1.83
N SER A 29 -4.13 -64.52 -2.22
CA SER A 29 -4.55 -64.71 -3.61
C SER A 29 -5.98 -64.19 -3.73
N ILE A 30 -6.15 -63.05 -4.39
CA ILE A 30 -7.48 -62.50 -4.67
C ILE A 30 -7.84 -62.88 -6.10
N GLU A 31 -8.68 -63.90 -6.24
CA GLU A 31 -9.27 -64.26 -7.52
C GLU A 31 -10.38 -63.28 -7.85
N MET A 32 -10.17 -62.46 -8.88
CA MET A 32 -11.17 -61.49 -9.32
C MET A 32 -11.41 -61.58 -10.82
N ASN A 33 -12.68 -61.34 -11.19
CA ASN A 33 -13.08 -61.19 -12.59
C ASN A 33 -12.34 -59.98 -13.19
N ILE A 34 -11.81 -60.10 -14.42
CA ILE A 34 -11.08 -59.01 -15.09
C ILE A 34 -11.89 -57.70 -15.16
N TRP A 35 -13.22 -57.82 -15.27
CA TRP A 35 -14.14 -56.68 -15.24
C TRP A 35 -14.18 -55.99 -13.88
N LEU A 36 -14.07 -56.76 -12.79
CA LEU A 36 -13.99 -56.22 -11.45
C LEU A 36 -12.66 -55.50 -11.24
N ALA A 37 -11.56 -56.05 -11.75
CA ALA A 37 -10.24 -55.40 -11.69
C ALA A 37 -10.22 -54.06 -12.43
N ILE A 38 -10.82 -53.98 -13.63
CA ILE A 38 -10.94 -52.72 -14.39
C ILE A 38 -11.79 -51.70 -13.63
N LEU A 39 -12.92 -52.12 -13.05
CA LEU A 39 -13.80 -51.24 -12.29
C LEU A 39 -13.10 -50.66 -11.05
N VAL A 40 -12.34 -51.49 -10.33
CA VAL A 40 -11.54 -51.04 -9.18
C VAL A 40 -10.46 -50.06 -9.62
N LEU A 41 -9.74 -50.35 -10.71
CA LEU A 41 -8.72 -49.45 -11.25
C LEU A 41 -9.31 -48.09 -11.68
N CYS A 42 -10.44 -48.10 -12.39
CA CYS A 42 -11.17 -46.88 -12.77
C CYS A 42 -11.62 -46.08 -11.54
N SER A 43 -12.09 -46.75 -10.49
CA SER A 43 -12.50 -46.09 -9.24
C SER A 43 -11.30 -45.41 -8.55
N ILE A 44 -10.16 -46.10 -8.47
CA ILE A 44 -8.92 -45.54 -7.91
C ILE A 44 -8.46 -44.33 -8.72
N LEU A 45 -8.41 -44.43 -10.06
CA LEU A 45 -8.03 -43.31 -10.92
C LEU A 45 -9.00 -42.13 -10.77
N PHE A 46 -10.30 -42.39 -10.68
CA PHE A 46 -11.30 -41.36 -10.44
C PHE A 46 -11.07 -40.64 -9.12
N ILE A 47 -10.81 -41.37 -8.03
CA ILE A 47 -10.48 -40.80 -6.71
C ILE A 47 -9.20 -39.98 -6.75
N VAL A 48 -8.16 -40.44 -7.46
CA VAL A 48 -6.90 -39.71 -7.61
C VAL A 48 -7.10 -38.42 -8.40
N ILE A 49 -7.88 -38.44 -9.49
CA ILE A 49 -8.18 -37.27 -10.31
C ILE A 49 -9.02 -36.26 -9.53
N THR A 50 -10.07 -36.71 -8.81
CA THR A 50 -10.90 -35.80 -8.00
C THR A 50 -10.09 -35.20 -6.86
N THR A 51 -9.27 -36.00 -6.18
CA THR A 51 -8.34 -35.51 -5.15
C THR A 51 -7.37 -34.49 -5.74
N SER A 52 -6.72 -34.80 -6.87
CA SER A 52 -5.77 -33.90 -7.52
C SER A 52 -6.43 -32.58 -7.98
N LEU A 53 -7.66 -32.60 -8.49
CA LEU A 53 -8.43 -31.39 -8.82
C LEU A 53 -8.76 -30.55 -7.58
N ILE A 54 -9.22 -31.18 -6.50
CA ILE A 54 -9.52 -30.50 -5.24
C ILE A 54 -8.27 -29.86 -4.64
N PHE A 55 -7.11 -30.52 -4.73
CA PHE A 55 -5.83 -29.99 -4.26
C PHE A 55 -5.18 -28.98 -5.24
N SER A 56 -5.43 -29.11 -6.55
CA SER A 56 -4.96 -28.17 -7.59
C SER A 56 -5.72 -26.85 -7.55
N ASP A 57 -7.02 -26.88 -7.20
CA ASP A 57 -7.83 -25.68 -6.93
C ASP A 57 -7.62 -25.13 -5.51
N LEU A 58 -6.67 -25.71 -4.77
CA LEU A 58 -6.25 -25.27 -3.44
C LEU A 58 -4.97 -24.38 -3.42
N PRO A 59 -4.77 -23.36 -4.29
CA PRO A 59 -3.96 -22.20 -3.89
C PRO A 59 -4.79 -21.22 -3.04
N SER A 60 -5.96 -21.62 -2.52
CA SER A 60 -7.00 -20.73 -1.98
C SER A 60 -6.75 -20.20 -0.56
N VAL A 61 -5.79 -20.74 0.20
CA VAL A 61 -5.34 -20.10 1.46
C VAL A 61 -4.50 -18.83 1.16
N PHE A 62 -3.83 -18.77 0.01
CA PHE A 62 -3.10 -17.59 -0.48
C PHE A 62 -3.95 -16.72 -1.43
N GLY A 63 -4.85 -17.31 -2.22
CA GLY A 63 -5.68 -16.60 -3.22
C GLY A 63 -6.79 -15.72 -2.66
N LEU A 64 -7.45 -16.11 -1.57
CA LEU A 64 -8.46 -15.27 -0.90
C LEU A 64 -7.81 -14.06 -0.22
N ARG A 65 -6.64 -14.23 0.38
CA ARG A 65 -5.83 -13.12 0.91
C ARG A 65 -5.42 -12.16 -0.20
N LYS A 66 -5.03 -12.66 -1.38
CA LYS A 66 -4.69 -11.83 -2.53
C LYS A 66 -5.90 -11.05 -3.06
N LYS A 67 -7.03 -11.72 -3.32
CA LYS A 67 -8.27 -11.03 -3.76
C LYS A 67 -8.77 -10.01 -2.73
N TRP A 68 -8.67 -10.30 -1.44
CA TRP A 68 -9.05 -9.38 -0.38
C TRP A 68 -8.04 -8.22 -0.23
N ALA A 69 -6.74 -8.50 -0.39
CA ALA A 69 -5.71 -7.48 -0.46
C ALA A 69 -5.90 -6.57 -1.69
N ASP A 70 -6.22 -7.12 -2.86
CA ASP A 70 -6.50 -6.40 -4.10
C ASP A 70 -7.77 -5.55 -3.94
N HIS A 71 -8.83 -6.09 -3.32
CA HIS A 71 -10.05 -5.32 -3.03
C HIS A 71 -9.78 -4.18 -2.04
N MET A 72 -9.00 -4.43 -0.99
CA MET A 72 -8.57 -3.40 -0.04
C MET A 72 -7.65 -2.34 -0.68
N GLN A 73 -6.79 -2.75 -1.61
CA GLN A 73 -5.90 -1.86 -2.33
C GLN A 73 -6.71 -0.98 -3.28
N ASN A 74 -7.69 -1.53 -4.00
CA ASN A 74 -8.61 -0.74 -4.82
C ASN A 74 -9.41 0.26 -3.98
N LYS A 75 -9.88 -0.14 -2.79
CA LYS A 75 -10.57 0.78 -1.87
C LYS A 75 -9.64 1.90 -1.38
N SER A 76 -8.40 1.57 -1.02
CA SER A 76 -7.42 2.55 -0.54
C SER A 76 -6.96 3.49 -1.66
N PHE A 77 -6.84 2.98 -2.89
CA PHE A 77 -6.56 3.77 -4.09
C PHE A 77 -7.68 4.74 -4.40
N LYS A 78 -8.93 4.27 -4.38
CA LYS A 78 -10.11 5.13 -4.57
C LYS A 78 -10.19 6.22 -3.49
N SER A 79 -9.97 5.87 -2.22
CA SER A 79 -9.97 6.83 -1.12
C SER A 79 -8.84 7.85 -1.24
N THR A 80 -7.63 7.42 -1.64
CA THR A 80 -6.51 8.34 -1.92
C THR A 80 -6.84 9.30 -3.06
N LYS A 81 -7.39 8.79 -4.17
CA LYS A 81 -7.79 9.61 -5.31
C LYS A 81 -8.83 10.66 -4.90
N ILE A 82 -9.86 10.25 -4.17
CA ILE A 82 -10.89 11.17 -3.67
C ILE A 82 -10.27 12.17 -2.69
N GLY A 83 -9.44 11.73 -1.76
CA GLY A 83 -8.79 12.61 -0.78
C GLY A 83 -7.88 13.66 -1.42
N LEU A 84 -7.09 13.28 -2.42
CA LEU A 84 -6.27 14.22 -3.17
C LEU A 84 -7.12 15.15 -4.06
N GLN A 85 -8.22 14.66 -4.62
CA GLN A 85 -9.15 15.50 -5.36
C GLN A 85 -9.81 16.55 -4.45
N SER A 86 -10.32 16.14 -3.28
CA SER A 86 -10.84 17.04 -2.25
C SER A 86 -9.80 18.04 -1.78
N TYR A 87 -8.54 17.62 -1.65
CA TYR A 87 -7.42 18.49 -1.29
C TYR A 87 -7.22 19.61 -2.32
N VAL A 88 -7.23 19.29 -3.62
CA VAL A 88 -7.09 20.29 -4.70
C VAL A 88 -8.30 21.22 -4.76
N LEU A 89 -9.50 20.71 -4.49
CA LEU A 89 -10.74 21.48 -4.48
C LEU A 89 -10.91 22.34 -3.21
N GLY A 90 -9.99 22.27 -2.25
CA GLY A 90 -10.07 23.02 -0.99
C GLY A 90 -11.06 22.46 0.02
N SER A 91 -11.61 21.28 -0.21
CA SER A 91 -12.44 20.55 0.75
C SER A 91 -11.56 19.89 1.81
N TRP A 92 -10.99 20.69 2.71
CA TRP A 92 -9.95 20.26 3.66
C TRP A 92 -10.40 19.16 4.61
N ASP A 93 -11.62 19.26 5.15
CA ASP A 93 -12.17 18.26 6.07
C ASP A 93 -12.28 16.87 5.42
N ASP A 94 -12.83 16.83 4.19
CA ASP A 94 -12.91 15.61 3.38
C ASP A 94 -11.54 15.05 3.02
N ALA A 95 -10.60 15.93 2.66
CA ALA A 95 -9.23 15.54 2.36
C ALA A 95 -8.57 14.87 3.57
N VAL A 96 -8.67 15.49 4.75
CA VAL A 96 -8.16 14.92 6.01
C VAL A 96 -8.82 13.57 6.28
N ARG A 97 -10.15 13.47 6.18
CA ARG A 97 -10.88 12.22 6.44
C ARG A 97 -10.47 11.10 5.48
N GLN A 98 -10.34 11.36 4.20
CA GLN A 98 -9.99 10.34 3.20
C GLN A 98 -8.51 9.94 3.25
N LEU A 99 -7.62 10.86 3.61
CA LEU A 99 -6.17 10.60 3.66
C LEU A 99 -5.74 9.99 5.01
N SER A 100 -6.37 10.36 6.13
CA SER A 100 -5.98 9.89 7.47
C SER A 100 -6.46 8.46 7.80
N PHE A 101 -7.63 8.04 7.29
CA PHE A 101 -8.26 6.76 7.65
C PHE A 101 -7.84 5.57 6.77
N GLN A 102 -6.65 5.61 6.17
CA GLN A 102 -6.17 4.55 5.29
C GLN A 102 -5.46 3.45 6.08
N LYS A 103 -6.08 2.25 6.17
CA LYS A 103 -5.45 1.06 6.79
C LYS A 103 -4.20 0.59 6.04
N LYS A 104 -4.20 0.74 4.71
CA LYS A 104 -3.06 0.45 3.82
C LYS A 104 -2.89 1.65 2.87
N PRO A 105 -2.09 2.66 3.25
CA PRO A 105 -1.92 3.83 2.41
C PRO A 105 -1.23 3.44 1.10
N VAL A 106 -1.74 3.97 -0.01
CA VAL A 106 -1.11 3.80 -1.33
C VAL A 106 0.10 4.70 -1.47
N LEU A 107 0.02 5.91 -0.92
CA LEU A 107 1.12 6.86 -0.88
C LEU A 107 2.16 6.45 0.17
N PRO A 108 3.45 6.74 -0.08
CA PRO A 108 4.48 6.67 0.95
C PRO A 108 4.03 7.46 2.20
N PRO A 109 4.24 6.93 3.41
CA PRO A 109 3.73 7.56 4.62
C PRO A 109 4.30 8.97 4.84
N GLU A 110 5.55 9.25 4.43
CA GLU A 110 6.11 10.61 4.53
C GLU A 110 5.36 11.65 3.69
N ILE A 111 4.90 11.27 2.50
CA ILE A 111 4.14 12.16 1.60
C ILE A 111 2.73 12.35 2.15
N LEU A 112 2.10 11.24 2.57
CA LEU A 112 0.75 11.27 3.13
C LEU A 112 0.65 12.20 4.35
N LEU A 113 1.62 12.11 5.28
CA LEU A 113 1.65 12.95 6.48
C LEU A 113 1.77 14.45 6.13
N GLN A 114 2.52 14.80 5.08
CA GLN A 114 2.63 16.20 4.64
C GLN A 114 1.30 16.74 4.10
N TYR A 115 0.60 15.97 3.27
CA TYR A 115 -0.72 16.36 2.76
C TYR A 115 -1.75 16.51 3.88
N VAL A 116 -1.80 15.56 4.82
CA VAL A 116 -2.73 15.62 5.94
C VAL A 116 -2.40 16.80 6.86
N ALA A 117 -1.12 17.07 7.15
CA ALA A 117 -0.72 18.23 7.95
C ALA A 117 -1.16 19.55 7.29
N LYS A 118 -0.93 19.71 5.99
CA LYS A 118 -1.33 20.91 5.27
C LYS A 118 -2.85 21.06 5.17
N ALA A 119 -3.57 19.96 4.97
CA ALA A 119 -5.03 19.98 4.97
C ALA A 119 -5.60 20.36 6.35
N GLU A 120 -5.05 19.82 7.45
CA GLU A 120 -5.46 20.19 8.82
C GLU A 120 -5.20 21.66 9.11
N ALA A 121 -4.04 22.19 8.73
CA ALA A 121 -3.73 23.62 8.90
C ALA A 121 -4.70 24.51 8.10
N ASN A 122 -4.98 24.17 6.85
CA ASN A 122 -5.96 24.90 6.04
C ASN A 122 -7.40 24.77 6.56
N ASN A 123 -7.70 23.72 7.34
CA ASN A 123 -8.96 23.57 8.06
C ASN A 123 -9.00 24.36 9.39
N GLY A 124 -7.99 25.19 9.67
CA GLY A 124 -7.85 25.98 10.90
C GLY A 124 -7.29 25.21 12.10
N ASN A 125 -6.83 23.96 11.91
CA ASN A 125 -6.34 23.11 13.00
C ASN A 125 -4.80 23.07 13.05
N LEU A 126 -4.14 24.22 13.20
CA LEU A 126 -2.68 24.27 13.19
C LEU A 126 -2.02 23.38 14.26
N ASP A 127 -2.63 23.26 15.45
CA ASP A 127 -2.09 22.40 16.50
C ASP A 127 -2.05 20.92 16.09
N ARG A 128 -3.07 20.46 15.34
CA ARG A 128 -3.08 19.10 14.79
C ARG A 128 -2.02 18.97 13.70
N ALA A 129 -1.90 19.96 12.82
CA ALA A 129 -0.85 19.99 11.80
C ALA A 129 0.55 19.90 12.44
N ARG A 130 0.82 20.68 13.51
CA ARG A 130 2.08 20.65 14.26
C ARG A 130 2.37 19.26 14.83
N LYS A 131 1.38 18.60 15.45
CA LYS A 131 1.53 17.22 15.95
C LYS A 131 1.86 16.23 14.83
N ILE A 132 1.24 16.37 13.66
CA ILE A 132 1.50 15.52 12.50
C ILE A 132 2.92 15.75 11.96
N ILE A 133 3.36 17.00 11.90
CA ILE A 133 4.72 17.36 11.46
C ILE A 133 5.77 16.84 12.43
N GLU A 134 5.52 16.93 13.74
CA GLU A 134 6.40 16.32 14.75
C GLU A 134 6.48 14.80 14.60
N LYS A 135 5.35 14.14 14.29
CA LYS A 135 5.33 12.72 13.96
C LYS A 135 6.14 12.42 12.68
N LEU A 136 6.03 13.26 11.65
CA LEU A 136 6.82 13.15 10.42
C LEU A 136 8.32 13.23 10.72
N LYS A 137 8.76 14.23 11.50
CA LYS A 137 10.16 14.40 11.93
C LYS A 137 10.71 13.21 12.72
N ARG A 138 9.89 12.63 13.61
CA ARG A 138 10.28 11.47 14.43
C ARG A 138 10.42 10.21 13.58
N ARG A 139 9.47 9.97 12.68
CA ARG A 139 9.43 8.76 11.83
C ARG A 139 10.43 8.83 10.67
N PHE A 140 10.69 10.03 10.15
CA PHE A 140 11.57 10.27 9.01
C PHE A 140 12.62 11.35 9.34
N PRO A 141 13.67 11.02 10.10
CA PRO A 141 14.69 11.99 10.51
C PRO A 141 15.38 12.71 9.34
N LYS A 142 15.51 12.04 8.19
CA LYS A 142 16.09 12.61 6.96
C LYS A 142 15.27 13.77 6.39
N LEU A 143 13.97 13.83 6.69
CA LEU A 143 13.06 14.87 6.20
C LEU A 143 12.84 16.00 7.20
N LYS A 144 13.60 16.06 8.30
CA LYS A 144 13.43 17.08 9.34
C LYS A 144 13.48 18.51 8.78
N SER A 145 14.51 18.83 8.01
CA SER A 145 14.67 20.15 7.37
C SER A 145 13.46 20.52 6.48
N GLY A 146 12.94 19.57 5.70
CA GLY A 146 11.75 19.78 4.88
C GLY A 146 10.45 19.90 5.70
N ALA A 147 10.35 19.18 6.81
CA ALA A 147 9.22 19.25 7.73
C ALA A 147 9.19 20.61 8.48
N ASP A 148 10.36 21.17 8.80
CA ASP A 148 10.49 22.52 9.36
C ASP A 148 10.08 23.60 8.34
N LEU A 149 10.50 23.46 7.08
CA LEU A 149 10.04 24.31 5.97
C LEU A 149 8.52 24.26 5.80
N LEU A 150 7.93 23.06 5.84
CA LEU A 150 6.49 22.89 5.79
C LEU A 150 5.80 23.63 6.94
N LEU A 151 6.28 23.46 8.19
CA LEU A 151 5.71 24.13 9.35
C LEU A 151 5.82 25.66 9.25
N ALA A 152 6.97 26.18 8.80
CA ALA A 152 7.19 27.60 8.62
C ALA A 152 6.24 28.19 7.57
N GLY A 153 6.01 27.47 6.46
CA GLY A 153 5.03 27.86 5.45
C GLY A 153 3.62 27.96 6.02
N LEU A 154 3.17 26.95 6.77
CA LEU A 154 1.85 26.96 7.42
C LEU A 154 1.69 28.09 8.43
N LEU A 155 2.72 28.39 9.22
CA LEU A 155 2.73 29.53 10.14
C LEU A 155 2.65 30.87 9.41
N CYS A 156 3.28 30.97 8.24
CA CYS A 156 3.20 32.18 7.40
C CYS A 156 1.82 32.39 6.81
N ASP A 157 1.13 31.31 6.42
CA ASP A 157 -0.25 31.36 5.94
C ASP A 157 -1.19 31.94 7.02
N GLU A 158 -0.92 31.63 8.30
CA GLU A 158 -1.62 32.22 9.46
C GLU A 158 -1.07 33.57 9.93
N ARG A 159 -0.14 34.19 9.19
CA ARG A 159 0.53 35.47 9.54
C ARG A 159 1.35 35.42 10.84
N ARG A 160 1.75 34.24 11.31
CA ARG A 160 2.58 34.03 12.51
C ARG A 160 4.07 34.08 12.15
N TYR A 161 4.50 35.20 11.56
CA TYR A 161 5.83 35.35 10.96
C TYR A 161 6.97 35.17 11.97
N THR A 162 6.85 35.69 13.19
CA THR A 162 7.88 35.55 14.24
C THR A 162 8.13 34.10 14.62
N GLU A 163 7.07 33.30 14.75
CA GLU A 163 7.20 31.86 15.04
C GLU A 163 7.78 31.09 13.85
N ALA A 164 7.33 31.40 12.63
CA ALA A 164 7.86 30.78 11.42
C ALA A 164 9.37 31.02 11.28
N GLU A 165 9.79 32.25 11.56
CA GLU A 165 11.19 32.67 11.52
C GLU A 165 12.03 31.95 12.58
N GLN A 166 11.51 31.77 13.80
CA GLN A 166 12.20 31.01 14.84
C GLN A 166 12.38 29.54 14.45
N VAL A 167 11.33 28.90 13.91
CA VAL A 167 11.39 27.50 13.48
C VAL A 167 12.47 27.30 12.41
N LEU A 168 12.53 28.19 11.41
CA LEU A 168 13.57 28.11 10.37
C LEU A 168 14.96 28.46 10.89
N TRP A 169 15.08 29.38 11.83
CA TRP A 169 16.36 29.71 12.46
C TRP A 169 16.94 28.49 13.19
N GLU A 170 16.12 27.76 13.95
CA GLU A 170 16.51 26.51 14.61
C GLU A 170 16.82 25.38 13.60
N ALA A 171 16.14 25.37 12.45
CA ALA A 171 16.44 24.44 11.37
C ALA A 171 17.78 24.76 10.69
N HIS A 172 18.06 26.04 10.42
CA HIS A 172 19.31 26.50 9.82
C HIS A 172 20.52 26.23 10.72
N GLN A 173 20.39 26.40 12.04
CA GLN A 173 21.48 26.05 12.98
C GLN A 173 21.83 24.55 12.94
N ARG A 174 20.85 23.68 12.64
CA ARG A 174 21.08 22.25 12.51
C ARG A 174 21.61 21.85 11.13
N ASP A 175 21.20 22.56 10.09
CA ASP A 175 21.50 22.28 8.69
C ASP A 175 21.77 23.58 7.94
N SER A 176 22.99 24.09 8.11
CA SER A 176 23.41 25.38 7.55
C SER A 176 23.63 25.38 6.04
N SER A 177 23.69 24.19 5.43
CA SER A 177 23.98 24.02 3.99
C SER A 177 22.73 24.05 3.12
N ASN A 178 21.54 23.97 3.71
CA ASN A 178 20.30 23.94 2.96
C ASN A 178 19.89 25.34 2.49
N TRP A 179 20.20 25.65 1.22
CA TRP A 179 19.93 26.94 0.60
C TRP A 179 18.44 27.35 0.65
N LEU A 180 17.53 26.39 0.55
CA LEU A 180 16.09 26.65 0.54
C LEU A 180 15.61 27.18 1.90
N ILE A 181 16.23 26.75 3.01
CA ILE A 181 15.96 27.30 4.35
C ILE A 181 16.38 28.76 4.41
N ILE A 182 17.54 29.11 3.86
CA ILE A 182 18.05 30.49 3.89
C ILE A 182 17.14 31.40 3.07
N GLU A 183 16.78 30.99 1.85
CA GLU A 183 15.87 31.74 0.99
C GLU A 183 14.51 31.97 1.67
N THR A 184 13.89 30.91 2.17
CA THR A 184 12.59 31.00 2.85
C THR A 184 12.68 31.86 4.11
N LEU A 185 13.79 31.78 4.86
CA LEU A 185 13.99 32.59 6.05
C LEU A 185 14.08 34.08 5.70
N VAL A 186 14.79 34.45 4.63
CA VAL A 186 14.84 35.86 4.17
C VAL A 186 13.47 36.36 3.72
N ASP A 187 12.71 35.54 2.99
CA ASP A 187 11.34 35.91 2.59
C ASP A 187 10.43 36.15 3.79
N ILE A 188 10.54 35.31 4.82
CA ILE A 188 9.75 35.43 6.05
C ILE A 188 10.21 36.63 6.88
N SER A 189 11.52 36.82 7.06
CA SER A 189 12.07 38.00 7.76
C SER A 189 11.68 39.30 7.07
N ASN A 190 11.60 39.32 5.73
CA ASN A 190 11.12 40.47 4.97
C ASN A 190 9.64 40.75 5.26
N LYS A 191 8.79 39.72 5.27
CA LYS A 191 7.38 39.83 5.68
C LYS A 191 7.23 40.28 7.14
N ASN A 192 8.14 39.85 8.02
CA ASN A 192 8.19 40.23 9.43
C ASN A 192 8.85 41.60 9.68
N GLN A 193 9.34 42.29 8.65
CA GLN A 193 10.10 43.55 8.74
C GLN A 193 11.34 43.49 9.66
N ASN A 194 11.94 42.30 9.80
CA ASN A 194 13.08 42.08 10.68
C ASN A 194 14.41 42.29 9.94
N TRP A 195 14.70 43.55 9.61
CA TRP A 195 15.84 43.97 8.79
C TRP A 195 17.20 43.56 9.36
N THR A 196 17.33 43.49 10.70
CA THR A 196 18.57 43.10 11.38
C THR A 196 18.99 41.68 11.01
N ARG A 197 18.03 40.74 10.95
CA ARG A 197 18.31 39.35 10.57
C ARG A 197 18.60 39.21 9.08
N ILE A 198 17.92 39.97 8.22
CA ILE A 198 18.18 39.99 6.78
C ILE A 198 19.63 40.39 6.49
N CYS A 199 20.13 41.43 7.18
CA CYS A 199 21.52 41.87 7.05
C CYS A 199 22.54 40.77 7.39
N ALA A 200 22.22 39.88 8.33
CA ALA A 200 23.09 38.77 8.69
C ALA A 200 23.18 37.68 7.59
N PHE A 201 22.13 37.53 6.77
CA PHE A 201 22.04 36.48 5.75
C PHE A 201 22.44 36.92 4.34
N LEU A 202 22.45 38.23 4.06
CA LEU A 202 22.86 38.79 2.76
C LEU A 202 24.22 38.27 2.24
N PRO A 203 25.28 38.13 3.06
CA PRO A 203 26.56 37.61 2.59
C PRO A 203 26.46 36.16 2.10
N MET A 204 25.70 35.32 2.81
CA MET A 204 25.50 33.91 2.46
C MET A 204 24.67 33.76 1.18
N LEU A 205 23.60 34.54 1.03
CA LEU A 205 22.78 34.57 -0.19
C LEU A 205 23.61 34.97 -1.42
N LYS A 206 24.49 35.97 -1.28
CA LYS A 206 25.37 36.40 -2.36
C LYS A 206 26.35 35.30 -2.76
N ALA A 207 26.94 34.61 -1.77
CA ALA A 207 27.86 33.50 -2.02
C ALA A 207 27.17 32.33 -2.76
N ILE A 208 25.95 31.96 -2.36
CA ILE A 208 25.18 30.89 -3.00
C ILE A 208 24.84 31.25 -4.45
N LYS A 209 24.36 32.48 -4.69
CA LYS A 209 23.98 32.94 -6.04
C LYS A 209 25.19 33.02 -7.00
N SER A 210 26.38 33.34 -6.49
CA SER A 210 27.61 33.33 -7.30
C SER A 210 28.12 31.93 -7.65
N VAL A 211 27.73 30.90 -6.91
CA VAL A 211 28.13 29.50 -7.16
C VAL A 211 27.17 28.79 -8.12
N SER A 212 25.92 29.26 -8.20
CA SER A 212 24.89 28.73 -9.10
C SER A 212 24.85 29.36 -10.49
N SER A 213 25.74 30.32 -10.78
CA SER A 213 25.85 31.05 -12.06
C SER A 213 27.09 30.61 -12.81
#